data_AF-A0A0Q7W6P3-F1
#
_entry.id   AF-A0A0Q7W6P3-F1
#
_cell.length_a   1.000
_cell.length_b   1.000
_cell.length_c   1.000
_cell.angle_alpha   90.00
_cell.angle_beta   90.00
_cell.angle_gamma   90.00
#
_symmetry.space_group_name_H-M   'P 1'
#
loop_
_entity.id
_entity.type
_entity.pdbx_description
1 polymer ?
#
loop_
_entity_poly.entity_id
_entity_poly.type
_entity_poly.pdbx_seq_one_letter_code
_entity_poly.pdbx_strand_id
1 'polypeptide(L)'
;MKTIGRAIIGVAVLGGLVAGCVSHPGPKSRSQIVQMAPSCEDFSVQIYFESRSAQLTDEARSVLKGADALATGCKVASVRVVGLADAVGAPDANLALSKQRAEVVTRALDKMGYSNVAFDVGAAGDAGAMTNDGENRPLRRQADIRFDLDGKLR
;
A
#
# COMPACT_ATOMS: atom_id res chain seq x y z
N MET A 1 -65.27 38.15 -18.50
CA MET A 1 -64.85 39.55 -18.72
C MET A 1 -64.90 40.31 -17.41
N LYS A 2 -63.76 40.60 -16.76
CA LYS A 2 -63.37 41.93 -16.23
C LYS A 2 -62.00 41.79 -15.52
N THR A 3 -60.97 42.30 -16.18
CA THR A 3 -59.59 42.49 -15.73
C THR A 3 -59.46 43.79 -14.94
N ILE A 4 -58.80 43.79 -13.77
CA ILE A 4 -58.18 44.95 -13.11
C ILE A 4 -57.13 44.33 -12.16
N GLY A 5 -55.86 44.70 -12.04
CA GLY A 5 -55.11 45.91 -12.36
C GLY A 5 -54.06 46.08 -11.23
N ARG A 6 -52.84 46.49 -11.58
CA ARG A 6 -51.59 46.32 -10.80
C ARG A 6 -51.40 47.33 -9.65
N ALA A 7 -50.52 46.94 -8.72
CA ALA A 7 -49.46 47.72 -8.04
C ALA A 7 -49.81 48.80 -7.00
N ILE A 8 -49.26 48.67 -5.78
CA ILE A 8 -48.68 49.72 -4.87
C ILE A 8 -47.73 48.97 -3.89
N ILE A 9 -46.39 49.11 -3.97
CA ILE A 9 -45.46 50.01 -3.24
C ILE A 9 -45.44 49.84 -1.69
N GLY A 10 -44.23 49.64 -1.13
CA GLY A 10 -43.87 49.79 0.28
C GLY A 10 -43.27 48.49 0.85
N VAL A 11 -42.19 48.44 1.65
CA VAL A 11 -41.44 49.38 2.47
C VAL A 11 -40.06 48.76 2.72
N ALA A 12 -39.03 49.60 2.84
CA ALA A 12 -37.66 49.24 3.18
C ALA A 12 -37.53 48.63 4.59
N VAL A 13 -36.66 47.64 4.77
CA VAL A 13 -35.99 47.39 6.06
C VAL A 13 -34.52 47.04 5.80
N LEU A 14 -33.65 47.97 6.21
CA LEU A 14 -32.24 47.71 6.48
C LEU A 14 -32.12 46.67 7.61
N GLY A 15 -31.32 45.63 7.40
CA GLY A 15 -30.90 44.73 8.46
C GLY A 15 -29.61 44.04 8.06
N GLY A 16 -28.49 44.46 8.64
CA GLY A 16 -27.16 43.94 8.34
C GLY A 16 -27.09 42.41 8.49
N LEU A 17 -26.57 41.75 7.46
CA LEU A 17 -26.25 40.33 7.51
C LEU A 17 -25.01 40.16 8.39
N VAL A 18 -25.24 39.75 9.63
CA VAL A 18 -24.19 39.25 10.52
C VAL A 18 -23.57 38.04 9.84
N ALA A 19 -22.26 38.08 9.59
CA ALA A 19 -21.50 36.96 9.06
C ALA A 19 -21.44 35.86 10.15
N GLY A 20 -22.41 34.95 10.12
CA GLY A 20 -22.39 33.74 10.94
C GLY A 20 -21.45 32.72 10.31
N CYS A 21 -20.42 32.29 11.05
CA CYS A 21 -19.63 31.12 10.71
C CYS A 21 -20.57 29.91 10.58
N VAL A 22 -20.80 29.44 9.35
CA VAL A 22 -21.49 28.17 9.12
C VAL A 22 -20.53 27.06 9.54
N SER A 23 -20.72 26.60 10.78
CA SER A 23 -20.17 25.34 11.28
C SER A 23 -20.68 24.22 10.37
N HIS A 24 -19.85 23.82 9.39
CA HIS A 24 -20.13 22.64 8.59
C HIS A 24 -20.08 21.43 9.52
N PRO A 25 -21.16 20.61 9.62
CA PRO A 25 -21.11 19.41 10.42
C PRO A 25 -20.13 18.43 9.77
N GLY A 26 -18.90 18.41 10.29
CA GLY A 26 -17.94 17.35 10.01
C GLY A 26 -18.49 15.98 10.45
N PRO A 27 -17.88 14.88 9.97
CA PRO A 27 -18.34 13.53 10.27
C PRO A 27 -18.51 13.31 11.78
N LYS A 28 -19.69 12.81 12.18
CA LYS A 28 -20.19 12.78 13.55
C LYS A 28 -19.48 11.76 14.45
N SER A 29 -18.66 10.88 13.89
CA SER A 29 -17.94 9.85 14.65
C SER A 29 -16.66 9.40 13.93
N ARG A 30 -15.60 9.15 14.71
CA ARG A 30 -14.37 8.50 14.21
C ARG A 30 -14.67 7.16 13.51
N SER A 31 -15.73 6.46 13.91
CA SER A 31 -16.13 5.20 13.27
C SER A 31 -16.51 5.34 11.80
N GLN A 32 -17.02 6.51 11.36
CA GLN A 32 -17.35 6.75 9.95
C GLN A 32 -16.09 6.95 9.08
N ILE A 33 -14.96 7.33 9.69
CA ILE A 33 -13.68 7.52 8.97
C ILE A 33 -12.94 6.17 8.83
N VAL A 34 -13.23 5.20 9.72
CA VAL A 34 -12.57 3.88 9.77
C VAL A 34 -13.23 2.85 8.85
N GLN A 35 -14.44 3.11 8.33
CA GLN A 35 -15.21 2.15 7.51
C GLN A 35 -14.95 2.24 6.00
N MET A 36 -13.71 2.41 5.55
CA MET A 36 -13.39 2.04 4.17
C MET A 36 -13.21 0.52 4.14
N ALA A 37 -14.22 -0.18 3.62
CA ALA A 37 -14.10 -1.59 3.30
C ALA A 37 -12.86 -1.79 2.40
N PRO A 38 -12.10 -2.90 2.54
CA PRO A 38 -10.94 -3.14 1.69
C PRO A 38 -11.37 -3.05 0.22
N SER A 39 -10.72 -2.16 -0.52
CA SER A 39 -10.94 -1.99 -1.96
C SER A 39 -10.43 -3.20 -2.75
N CYS A 40 -9.67 -4.08 -2.10
CA CYS A 40 -9.05 -5.27 -2.69
C CYS A 40 -8.30 -4.92 -3.98
N GLU A 41 -7.54 -3.83 -3.92
CA GLU A 41 -6.63 -3.37 -4.97
C GLU A 41 -5.24 -3.97 -4.76
N ASP A 42 -4.56 -4.27 -5.86
CA ASP A 42 -3.17 -4.70 -5.83
C ASP A 42 -2.29 -3.76 -5.01
N PHE A 43 -1.40 -4.33 -4.22
CA PHE A 43 -0.46 -3.55 -3.45
C PHE A 43 0.91 -4.22 -3.41
N SER A 44 1.91 -3.42 -3.07
CA SER A 44 3.28 -3.91 -2.90
C SER A 44 3.83 -3.48 -1.55
N VAL A 45 4.60 -4.36 -0.92
CA VAL A 45 5.38 -4.07 0.28
C VAL A 45 6.84 -4.43 0.03
N GLN A 46 7.73 -3.76 0.76
CA GLN A 46 9.16 -4.00 0.71
C GLN A 46 9.62 -4.39 2.10
N ILE A 47 10.43 -5.44 2.21
CA ILE A 47 11.06 -5.83 3.46
C ILE A 47 12.57 -5.74 3.33
N TYR A 48 13.24 -5.37 4.41
CA TYR A 48 14.67 -5.15 4.43
C TYR A 48 15.41 -6.26 5.18
N PHE A 49 16.65 -6.46 4.79
CA PHE A 49 17.54 -7.47 5.35
C PHE A 49 18.84 -6.84 5.84
N GLU A 50 19.40 -7.48 6.85
CA GLU A 50 20.75 -7.20 7.29
C GLU A 50 21.80 -7.54 6.22
N SER A 51 22.98 -6.94 6.40
CA SER A 51 24.14 -7.17 5.54
C SER A 51 24.45 -8.66 5.41
N ARG A 52 24.58 -9.16 4.17
CA ARG A 52 24.89 -10.57 3.86
C ARG A 52 23.92 -11.60 4.50
N SER A 53 22.71 -11.19 4.83
CA SER A 53 21.72 -12.04 5.49
C SER A 53 20.46 -12.20 4.63
N ALA A 54 19.87 -13.39 4.72
CA ALA A 54 18.50 -13.69 4.26
C ALA A 54 17.53 -13.96 5.42
N GLN A 55 17.98 -13.75 6.67
CA GLN A 55 17.13 -13.93 7.83
C GLN A 55 16.12 -12.78 7.92
N LEU A 56 14.85 -13.11 8.11
CA LEU A 56 13.83 -12.10 8.40
C LEU A 56 14.10 -11.50 9.78
N THR A 57 14.06 -10.18 9.87
CA THR A 57 14.05 -9.45 11.14
C THR A 57 12.63 -9.40 11.73
N ASP A 58 12.48 -8.88 12.94
CA ASP A 58 11.15 -8.71 13.55
C ASP A 58 10.34 -7.61 12.87
N GLU A 59 11.02 -6.59 12.35
CA GLU A 59 10.43 -5.53 11.54
C GLU A 59 9.92 -6.10 10.21
N ALA A 60 10.74 -6.93 9.54
CA ALA A 60 10.33 -7.60 8.31
C ALA A 60 9.09 -8.50 8.54
N ARG A 61 9.08 -9.26 9.65
CA ARG A 61 7.90 -10.05 10.06
C ARG A 61 6.68 -9.16 10.31
N SER A 62 6.86 -7.98 10.88
CA SER A 62 5.78 -7.03 11.14
C SER A 62 5.20 -6.45 9.84
N VAL A 63 6.04 -6.17 8.84
CA VAL A 63 5.59 -5.76 7.51
C VAL A 63 4.77 -6.85 6.83
N LEU A 64 5.21 -8.12 6.91
CA LEU A 64 4.44 -9.25 6.35
C LEU A 64 3.06 -9.37 7.03
N LYS A 65 2.98 -9.23 8.36
CA LYS A 65 1.70 -9.19 9.09
C LYS A 65 0.81 -8.02 8.65
N GLY A 66 1.41 -6.86 8.39
CA GLY A 66 0.68 -5.71 7.85
C GLY A 66 0.11 -5.98 6.45
N ALA A 67 0.89 -6.62 5.59
CA ALA A 67 0.44 -7.05 4.26
C ALA A 67 -0.72 -8.05 4.35
N ASP A 68 -0.65 -8.99 5.29
CA ASP A 68 -1.74 -9.94 5.55
C ASP A 68 -3.04 -9.25 6.00
N ALA A 69 -2.92 -8.25 6.88
CA ALA A 69 -4.05 -7.43 7.29
C ALA A 69 -4.67 -6.64 6.12
N LEU A 70 -3.87 -6.18 5.16
CA LEU A 70 -4.35 -5.51 3.94
C LEU A 70 -5.06 -6.48 2.98
N ALA A 71 -4.59 -7.73 2.89
CA ALA A 71 -5.20 -8.76 2.06
C ALA A 71 -6.43 -9.43 2.71
N THR A 72 -6.66 -9.19 4.00
CA THR A 72 -7.76 -9.80 4.76
C THR A 72 -9.12 -9.46 4.14
N GLY A 73 -9.91 -10.50 3.84
CA GLY A 73 -11.22 -10.36 3.21
C GLY A 73 -11.18 -10.17 1.69
N CYS A 74 -9.99 -10.20 1.08
CA CYS A 74 -9.79 -10.19 -0.36
C CYS A 74 -9.40 -11.58 -0.86
N LYS A 75 -9.71 -11.85 -2.13
CA LYS A 75 -9.21 -13.01 -2.85
C LYS A 75 -7.83 -12.66 -3.40
N VAL A 76 -6.81 -13.39 -2.97
CA VAL A 76 -5.43 -13.22 -3.47
C VAL A 76 -5.24 -14.13 -4.67
N ALA A 77 -5.04 -13.55 -5.86
CA ALA A 77 -4.86 -14.30 -7.10
C ALA A 77 -3.43 -14.83 -7.23
N SER A 78 -2.45 -13.98 -6.97
CA SER A 78 -1.04 -14.36 -7.00
C SER A 78 -0.21 -13.45 -6.09
N VAL A 79 1.00 -13.91 -5.75
CA VAL A 79 2.00 -13.10 -5.06
C VAL A 79 3.32 -13.20 -5.81
N ARG A 80 3.88 -12.05 -6.20
CA ARG A 80 5.23 -11.96 -6.78
C ARG A 80 6.20 -11.57 -5.69
N VAL A 81 7.30 -12.31 -5.56
CA VAL A 81 8.38 -12.04 -4.61
C VAL A 81 9.70 -11.94 -5.38
N VAL A 82 10.33 -10.77 -5.38
CA VAL A 82 11.64 -10.56 -6.02
C VAL A 82 12.65 -10.18 -4.96
N GLY A 83 13.70 -10.98 -4.80
CA GLY A 83 14.81 -10.67 -3.91
C GLY A 83 15.87 -9.81 -4.59
N LEU A 84 16.45 -8.88 -3.84
CA LEU A 84 17.47 -7.94 -4.29
C LEU A 84 18.69 -7.97 -3.35
N ALA A 85 19.84 -7.52 -3.86
CA ALA A 85 21.07 -7.31 -3.12
C ALA A 85 21.68 -5.93 -3.40
N ASP A 86 22.49 -5.44 -2.47
CA ASP A 86 23.36 -4.28 -2.69
C ASP A 86 24.56 -4.67 -3.57
N ALA A 87 25.31 -3.67 -4.04
CA ALA A 87 26.45 -3.91 -4.94
C ALA A 87 27.71 -4.42 -4.23
N VAL A 88 27.63 -4.73 -2.92
CA VAL A 88 28.77 -5.12 -2.11
C VAL A 88 28.99 -6.63 -2.23
N GLY A 89 29.92 -7.05 -3.08
CA GLY A 89 30.32 -8.45 -3.21
C GLY A 89 30.46 -8.88 -4.67
N ALA A 90 30.62 -10.18 -4.88
CA ALA A 90 30.62 -10.76 -6.22
C ALA A 90 29.18 -10.87 -6.76
N PRO A 91 28.92 -10.58 -8.04
CA PRO A 91 27.58 -10.65 -8.62
C PRO A 91 26.88 -12.00 -8.42
N ASP A 92 27.60 -13.12 -8.58
CA ASP A 92 27.03 -14.46 -8.36
C ASP A 92 26.62 -14.70 -6.90
N ALA A 93 27.39 -14.17 -5.95
CA ALA A 93 27.06 -14.25 -4.53
C ALA A 93 25.83 -13.39 -4.21
N ASN A 94 25.73 -12.21 -4.83
CA ASN A 94 24.58 -11.32 -4.69
C ASN A 94 23.31 -11.94 -5.28
N LEU A 95 23.42 -12.59 -6.44
CA LEU A 95 22.33 -13.33 -7.06
C LEU A 95 21.85 -14.47 -6.15
N ALA A 96 22.77 -15.30 -5.65
CA ALA A 96 22.44 -16.38 -4.73
C ALA A 96 21.77 -15.88 -3.44
N LEU A 97 22.30 -14.82 -2.82
CA LEU A 97 21.72 -14.22 -1.62
C LEU A 97 20.32 -13.64 -1.88
N SER A 98 20.14 -12.97 -3.01
CA SER A 98 18.84 -12.41 -3.39
C SER A 98 17.79 -13.52 -3.59
N LYS A 99 18.17 -14.66 -4.18
CA LYS A 99 17.32 -15.84 -4.29
C LYS A 99 16.91 -16.39 -2.93
N GLN A 100 17.87 -16.55 -2.01
CA GLN A 100 17.59 -17.00 -0.65
C GLN A 100 16.61 -16.07 0.09
N ARG A 101 16.74 -14.76 -0.09
CA ARG A 101 15.79 -13.77 0.48
C ARG A 101 14.37 -14.00 -0.04
N ALA A 102 14.21 -14.13 -1.35
CA ALA A 102 12.90 -14.40 -1.96
C ALA A 102 12.28 -15.70 -1.41
N GLU A 103 13.07 -16.78 -1.35
CA GLU A 103 12.60 -18.07 -0.83
C GLU A 103 12.20 -18.03 0.65
N VAL A 104 12.96 -17.32 1.50
CA VAL A 104 12.62 -17.16 2.93
C VAL A 104 11.29 -16.41 3.09
N VAL A 105 11.06 -15.38 2.27
CA VAL A 105 9.80 -14.63 2.26
C VAL A 105 8.64 -15.51 1.82
N THR A 106 8.77 -16.24 0.72
CA THR A 106 7.74 -17.19 0.26
C THR A 106 7.39 -18.19 1.36
N ARG A 107 8.39 -18.81 2.00
CA ARG A 107 8.15 -19.74 3.11
C ARG A 107 7.47 -19.08 4.31
N ALA A 108 7.71 -17.81 4.57
CA ALA A 108 7.04 -17.07 5.63
C ALA A 108 5.57 -16.83 5.29
N LEU A 109 5.28 -16.43 4.05
CA LEU A 109 3.91 -16.26 3.55
C LEU A 109 3.15 -17.60 3.51
N ASP A 110 3.79 -18.70 3.10
CA ASP A 110 3.18 -20.04 3.17
C ASP A 110 2.69 -20.39 4.58
N LYS A 111 3.52 -20.11 5.59
CA LYS A 111 3.17 -20.33 7.01
C LYS A 111 2.05 -19.40 7.50
N MET A 112 1.81 -18.30 6.81
CA MET A 112 0.72 -17.36 7.10
C MET A 112 -0.59 -17.74 6.38
N GLY A 113 -0.61 -18.82 5.59
CA GLY A 113 -1.83 -19.34 4.94
C GLY A 113 -1.90 -19.10 3.43
N TYR A 114 -0.83 -18.59 2.82
CA TYR A 114 -0.77 -18.33 1.37
C TYR A 114 -0.33 -19.56 0.56
N SER A 115 -0.23 -20.75 1.17
CA SER A 115 0.30 -21.97 0.53
C SER A 115 -0.48 -22.45 -0.70
N ASN A 116 -1.73 -22.01 -0.87
CA ASN A 116 -2.57 -22.33 -2.04
C ASN A 116 -2.59 -21.20 -3.09
N VAL A 117 -1.81 -20.14 -2.89
CA VAL A 117 -1.70 -19.00 -3.82
C VAL A 117 -0.56 -19.25 -4.80
N ALA A 118 -0.71 -18.81 -6.04
CA ALA A 118 0.37 -18.88 -7.02
C ALA A 118 1.49 -17.89 -6.66
N PHE A 119 2.72 -18.38 -6.55
CA PHE A 119 3.90 -17.55 -6.33
C PHE A 119 4.75 -17.40 -7.59
N ASP A 120 5.08 -16.15 -7.92
CA ASP A 120 6.10 -15.81 -8.92
C ASP A 120 7.37 -15.35 -8.18
N VAL A 121 8.37 -16.24 -8.08
CA VAL A 121 9.56 -16.03 -7.25
C VAL A 121 10.77 -15.72 -8.14
N GLY A 122 11.33 -14.53 -7.95
CA GLY A 122 12.46 -14.01 -8.71
C GLY A 122 13.64 -13.56 -7.85
N ALA A 123 14.80 -13.46 -8.49
CA ALA A 123 16.04 -12.99 -7.90
C ALA A 123 16.71 -12.01 -8.87
N ALA A 124 16.97 -10.80 -8.42
CA ALA A 124 17.59 -9.75 -9.23
C ALA A 124 19.09 -9.58 -8.97
N GLY A 125 19.64 -10.22 -7.93
CA GLY A 125 21.01 -9.97 -7.48
C GLY A 125 21.24 -8.49 -7.19
N ASP A 126 22.39 -7.99 -7.60
CA ASP A 126 22.78 -6.57 -7.51
C ASP A 126 22.41 -5.75 -8.76
N ALA A 127 21.57 -6.30 -9.65
CA ALA A 127 21.10 -5.55 -10.82
C ALA A 127 20.43 -4.24 -10.39
N GLY A 128 20.89 -3.12 -10.95
CA GLY A 128 20.42 -1.78 -10.59
C GLY A 128 20.70 -1.37 -9.15
N ALA A 129 21.72 -1.95 -8.50
CA ALA A 129 22.19 -1.55 -7.17
C ALA A 129 23.16 -0.35 -7.21
N MET A 130 23.62 0.06 -8.39
CA MET A 130 24.41 1.28 -8.60
C MET A 130 23.64 2.28 -9.48
N THR A 131 23.93 3.57 -9.31
CA THR A 131 23.53 4.63 -10.26
C THR A 131 24.41 4.56 -11.51
N ASN A 132 24.03 5.30 -12.55
CA ASN A 132 24.86 5.41 -13.76
C ASN A 132 26.24 6.02 -13.47
N ASP A 133 26.34 6.84 -12.42
CA ASP A 133 27.58 7.48 -11.97
C ASP A 133 28.42 6.59 -11.03
N GLY A 134 27.99 5.34 -10.80
CA GLY A 134 28.72 4.34 -10.01
C GLY A 134 28.48 4.43 -8.49
N GLU A 135 27.54 5.23 -8.04
CA GLU A 135 27.20 5.33 -6.62
C GLU A 135 26.25 4.21 -6.17
N ASN A 136 26.41 3.72 -4.94
CA ASN A 136 25.48 2.74 -4.39
C ASN A 136 24.07 3.34 -4.24
N ARG A 137 23.07 2.67 -4.83
CA ARG A 137 21.68 2.98 -4.55
C ARG A 137 21.34 2.52 -3.14
N PRO A 138 20.66 3.36 -2.34
CA PRO A 138 20.28 2.98 -0.99
C PRO A 138 19.23 1.87 -1.00
N LEU A 139 19.09 1.19 0.15
CA LEU A 139 17.97 0.30 0.44
C LEU A 139 17.82 -0.90 -0.52
N ARG A 140 18.90 -1.34 -1.18
CA ARG A 140 18.85 -2.49 -2.12
C ARG A 140 18.86 -3.86 -1.46
N ARG A 141 19.15 -3.93 -0.16
CA ARG A 141 19.10 -5.17 0.64
C ARG A 141 17.65 -5.47 1.02
N GLN A 142 16.85 -5.85 0.04
CA GLN A 142 15.40 -5.99 0.21
C GLN A 142 14.80 -7.16 -0.56
N ALA A 143 13.54 -7.46 -0.27
CA ALA A 143 12.68 -8.22 -1.15
C ALA A 143 11.41 -7.41 -1.42
N ASP A 144 11.04 -7.33 -2.69
CA ASP A 144 9.83 -6.67 -3.16
C ASP A 144 8.72 -7.72 -3.26
N ILE A 145 7.58 -7.45 -2.64
CA ILE A 145 6.46 -8.38 -2.55
C ILE A 145 5.24 -7.67 -3.12
N ARG A 146 4.66 -8.20 -4.19
CA ARG A 146 3.44 -7.69 -4.80
C ARG A 146 2.32 -8.70 -4.62
N PHE A 147 1.20 -8.26 -4.08
CA PHE A 147 -0.04 -9.00 -3.99
C PHE A 147 -0.96 -8.56 -5.13
N ASP A 148 -1.41 -9.53 -5.93
CA ASP A 148 -2.44 -9.36 -6.96
C ASP A 148 -3.78 -9.83 -6.37
N LEU A 149 -4.75 -8.92 -6.29
CA LEU A 149 -6.03 -9.16 -5.64
C LEU A 149 -7.17 -9.22 -6.67
N ASP A 150 -7.97 -10.29 -6.60
CA ASP A 150 -9.11 -10.54 -7.49
C ASP A 150 -10.43 -10.29 -6.75
N GLY A 151 -10.55 -9.08 -6.17
CA GLY A 151 -11.74 -8.62 -5.46
C GLY A 151 -11.94 -9.23 -4.07
N LYS A 152 -13.18 -9.13 -3.55
CA LYS A 152 -13.53 -9.59 -2.21
C LYS A 152 -13.72 -11.11 -2.16
N LEU A 153 -13.30 -11.73 -1.05
CA LEU A 153 -13.62 -13.13 -0.76
C LEU A 153 -15.15 -13.25 -0.61
N ARG A 154 -15.77 -14.17 -1.35
CA ARG A 154 -17.23 -14.40 -1.31
C ARG A 154 -17.63 -15.26 -0.12
#